data_AF-A0A4Z2JE19-F1
#
_entry.id   AF-A0A4Z2JE19-F1
#
_cell.length_a   1.000
_cell.length_b   1.000
_cell.length_c   1.000
_cell.angle_alpha   90.00
_cell.angle_beta   90.00
_cell.angle_gamma   90.00
#
_symmetry.space_group_name_H-M   'P 1'
#
loop_
_entity.id
_entity.type
_entity.pdbx_description
1 polymer ?
#
loop_
_entity_poly.entity_id
_entity_poly.type
_entity_poly.pdbx_seq_one_letter_code
_entity_poly.pdbx_strand_id
1 'polypeptide(L)'
;MEEIVGSSTVRDHIAASRQSDLSKELGWLAERVGRVLAKMHDEDVIHGDLTTSNMLLRRNMEDGESELFLIDFGLSYISALTEDKGVDLYVLEKAFLSTHPNTEALFERLLKSYVAASKKSSEVIKKLDEVRLRGRKRSMLG
;
A
#
# COMPACT_ATOMS: atom_id res chain seq x y z
N MET A 1 -22.76 3.00 2.20
CA MET A 1 -21.35 3.38 2.07
C MET A 1 -21.14 4.52 3.03
N GLU A 2 -20.36 4.33 4.09
CA GLU A 2 -20.04 5.44 5.00
C GLU A 2 -19.23 6.48 4.23
N GLU A 3 -19.66 7.73 4.25
CA GLU A 3 -18.95 8.83 3.61
C GLU A 3 -17.91 9.37 4.59
N ILE A 4 -16.62 9.14 4.30
CA ILE A 4 -15.55 9.78 5.05
C ILE A 4 -15.41 11.21 4.54
N VAL A 5 -16.16 12.13 5.15
CA VAL A 5 -16.20 13.56 4.79
C VAL A 5 -14.78 14.15 4.79
N GLY A 6 -14.46 14.92 3.75
CA GLY A 6 -13.15 15.58 3.61
C GLY A 6 -12.00 14.65 3.22
N SER A 7 -12.28 13.45 2.73
CA SER A 7 -11.27 12.53 2.20
C SER A 7 -11.19 12.56 0.67
N SER A 8 -10.01 12.25 0.15
CA SER A 8 -9.77 11.98 -1.28
C SER A 8 -9.06 10.65 -1.44
N THR A 9 -9.23 9.97 -2.57
CA THR A 9 -8.45 8.75 -2.81
C THR A 9 -6.96 9.06 -2.89
N VAL A 10 -6.11 8.13 -2.48
CA VAL A 10 -4.65 8.27 -2.62
C VAL A 10 -4.28 8.42 -4.09
N ARG A 11 -4.99 7.75 -5.00
CA ARG A 11 -4.82 7.89 -6.45
C ARG A 11 -4.99 9.36 -6.89
N ASP A 12 -6.10 9.98 -6.52
CA ASP A 12 -6.41 11.36 -6.90
C ASP A 12 -5.42 12.34 -6.26
N HIS A 13 -5.04 12.07 -5.00
CA HIS A 13 -4.08 12.88 -4.27
C HIS A 13 -2.69 12.87 -4.93
N ILE A 14 -2.21 11.71 -5.37
CA ILE A 14 -0.94 11.60 -6.11
C ILE A 14 -1.05 12.31 -7.48
N ALA A 15 -2.18 12.15 -8.18
CA ALA A 15 -2.38 12.79 -9.49
C ALA A 15 -2.47 14.32 -9.42
N ALA A 16 -3.02 14.88 -8.34
CA ALA A 16 -3.17 16.33 -8.15
C ALA A 16 -1.88 17.03 -7.68
N SER A 17 -0.87 16.29 -7.24
CA SER A 17 0.32 16.84 -6.61
C SER A 17 1.38 17.29 -7.65
N ARG A 18 1.96 18.49 -7.48
CA ARG A 18 2.96 19.08 -8.41
C ARG A 18 4.36 18.52 -8.16
N GLN A 19 5.17 18.36 -9.24
CA GLN A 19 6.51 17.72 -9.26
C GLN A 19 7.47 18.09 -8.09
N SER A 20 7.42 19.31 -7.58
CA SER A 20 8.35 19.81 -6.54
C SER A 20 7.92 19.54 -5.08
N ASP A 21 6.61 19.45 -4.78
CA ASP A 21 6.09 19.26 -3.42
C ASP A 21 5.80 17.77 -3.08
N LEU A 22 5.79 16.90 -4.11
CA LEU A 22 5.45 15.48 -3.98
C LEU A 22 6.37 14.70 -3.04
N SER A 23 7.67 14.99 -2.99
CA SER A 23 8.64 14.04 -2.42
C SER A 23 8.48 13.83 -0.90
N LYS A 24 8.15 14.90 -0.16
CA LYS A 24 7.97 14.84 1.30
C LYS A 24 6.61 14.25 1.66
N GLU A 25 5.55 14.75 1.05
CA GLU A 25 4.17 14.32 1.33
C GLU A 25 3.93 12.87 0.89
N LEU A 26 4.29 12.51 -0.34
CA LEU A 26 4.17 11.13 -0.80
C LEU A 26 5.06 10.19 0.00
N GLY A 27 6.19 10.71 0.47
CA GLY A 27 7.08 10.00 1.35
C GLY A 27 6.45 9.68 2.71
N TRP A 28 5.78 10.65 3.34
CA TRP A 28 5.00 10.42 4.57
C TRP A 28 3.85 9.42 4.31
N LEU A 29 3.16 9.56 3.18
CA LEU A 29 2.06 8.69 2.81
C LEU A 29 2.53 7.24 2.63
N ALA A 30 3.63 7.03 1.91
CA ALA A 30 4.23 5.72 1.72
C ALA A 30 4.55 5.03 3.05
N GLU A 31 5.13 5.78 4.01
CA GLU A 31 5.38 5.25 5.35
C GLU A 31 4.08 4.94 6.11
N ARG A 32 3.07 5.80 6.00
CA ARG A 32 1.78 5.58 6.66
C ARG A 32 1.09 4.33 6.12
N VAL A 33 1.08 4.14 4.81
CA VAL A 33 0.57 2.92 4.15
C VAL A 33 1.33 1.70 4.67
N GLY A 34 2.68 1.74 4.68
CA GLY A 34 3.50 0.64 5.18
C GLY A 34 3.16 0.23 6.61
N ARG A 35 2.95 1.20 7.52
CA ARG A 35 2.53 0.93 8.90
C ARG A 35 1.12 0.33 9.01
N VAL A 36 0.17 0.83 8.24
CA VAL A 36 -1.22 0.33 8.26
C VAL A 36 -1.26 -1.11 7.74
N LEU A 37 -0.56 -1.41 6.65
CA LEU A 37 -0.47 -2.76 6.10
C LEU A 37 0.25 -3.72 7.03
N ALA A 38 1.33 -3.29 7.69
CA ALA A 38 2.01 -4.09 8.70
C ALA A 38 1.06 -4.50 9.82
N LYS A 39 0.26 -3.55 10.33
CA LYS A 39 -0.75 -3.83 11.35
C LYS A 39 -1.81 -4.81 10.84
N MET A 40 -2.33 -4.59 9.65
CA MET A 40 -3.34 -5.46 9.03
C MET A 40 -2.82 -6.90 8.88
N HIS A 41 -1.62 -7.07 8.33
CA HIS A 41 -0.98 -8.36 8.14
C HIS A 41 -0.53 -9.04 9.44
N ASP A 42 -0.16 -8.28 10.47
CA ASP A 42 0.20 -8.85 11.78
C ASP A 42 -1.03 -9.46 12.48
N GLU A 43 -2.22 -8.89 12.25
CA GLU A 43 -3.53 -9.42 12.65
C GLU A 43 -4.10 -10.46 11.65
N ASP A 44 -3.27 -10.94 10.72
CA ASP A 44 -3.61 -11.96 9.73
C ASP A 44 -4.78 -11.58 8.81
N VAL A 45 -5.06 -10.29 8.62
CA VAL A 45 -6.04 -9.77 7.66
C VAL A 45 -5.36 -9.56 6.30
N ILE A 46 -5.92 -10.11 5.24
CA ILE A 46 -5.53 -9.89 3.84
C ILE A 46 -6.62 -9.05 3.19
N HIS A 47 -6.26 -7.98 2.48
CA HIS A 47 -7.24 -7.13 1.84
C HIS A 47 -7.69 -7.72 0.51
N GLY A 48 -6.77 -8.29 -0.29
CA GLY A 48 -7.08 -9.02 -1.53
C GLY A 48 -7.29 -8.13 -2.77
N ASP A 49 -7.34 -6.81 -2.60
CA ASP A 49 -7.43 -5.81 -3.68
C ASP A 49 -6.76 -4.49 -3.28
N LEU A 50 -5.50 -4.54 -2.85
CA LEU A 50 -4.78 -3.33 -2.47
C LEU A 50 -4.43 -2.47 -3.69
N THR A 51 -5.22 -1.42 -3.90
CA THR A 51 -4.96 -0.39 -4.92
C THR A 51 -4.98 1.01 -4.31
N THR A 52 -4.40 1.99 -4.98
CA THR A 52 -4.41 3.41 -4.54
C THR A 52 -5.81 4.03 -4.53
N SER A 53 -6.82 3.42 -5.16
CA SER A 53 -8.22 3.86 -5.05
C SER A 53 -8.93 3.29 -3.84
N ASN A 54 -8.45 2.15 -3.30
CA ASN A 54 -8.98 1.54 -2.09
C ASN A 54 -8.34 2.13 -0.82
N MET A 55 -7.73 3.30 -0.96
CA MET A 55 -7.08 4.06 0.10
C MET A 55 -7.62 5.49 0.08
N LEU A 56 -8.16 5.93 1.21
CA LEU A 56 -8.65 7.29 1.41
C LEU A 56 -7.70 8.06 2.33
N LEU A 57 -7.29 9.24 1.90
CA LEU A 57 -6.53 10.20 2.68
C LEU A 57 -7.48 11.30 3.15
N ARG A 58 -7.61 11.47 4.47
CA ARG A 58 -8.32 12.58 5.09
C ARG A 58 -7.30 13.52 5.72
N ARG A 59 -7.33 14.80 5.34
CA ARG A 59 -6.56 15.84 6.03
C ARG A 59 -7.47 16.48 7.09
N ASN A 60 -7.11 16.35 8.35
CA ASN A 60 -7.83 17.03 9.41
C ASN A 60 -7.31 18.48 9.50
N MET A 61 -8.22 19.43 9.30
CA MET A 61 -7.91 20.87 9.22
C MET A 61 -7.73 21.48 10.62
N GLU A 62 -8.19 20.81 11.67
CA GLU A 62 -8.18 21.33 13.05
C GLU A 62 -6.86 21.07 13.78
N ASP A 63 -6.23 19.91 13.56
CA ASP A 63 -4.97 19.50 14.18
C ASP A 63 -3.80 19.37 13.18
N GLY A 64 -4.08 19.46 11.87
CA GLY A 64 -3.10 19.31 10.80
C GLY A 64 -2.65 17.86 10.57
N GLU A 65 -3.27 16.89 11.26
CA GLU A 65 -2.96 15.47 11.12
C GLU A 65 -3.62 14.90 9.86
N SER A 66 -2.97 13.91 9.25
CA SER A 66 -3.49 13.22 8.09
C SER A 66 -3.76 11.75 8.43
N GLU A 67 -4.96 11.29 8.08
CA GLU A 67 -5.43 9.95 8.36
C GLU A 67 -5.58 9.15 7.07
N LEU A 68 -5.18 7.88 7.15
CA LEU A 68 -5.27 6.94 6.04
C LEU A 68 -6.26 5.85 6.40
N PHE A 69 -7.25 5.66 5.53
CA PHE A 69 -8.25 4.61 5.65
C PHE A 69 -8.10 3.64 4.48
N LEU A 70 -8.09 2.34 4.78
CA LEU A 70 -8.30 1.30 3.77
C LEU A 70 -9.80 1.06 3.64
N ILE A 71 -10.28 0.90 2.42
CA ILE A 71 -11.70 0.66 2.12
C ILE A 71 -11.83 -0.50 1.14
N ASP A 72 -13.07 -0.97 0.96
CA ASP A 72 -13.38 -2.07 0.07
C ASP A 72 -12.71 -3.40 0.44
N PHE A 73 -13.08 -3.91 1.61
CA PHE A 73 -12.71 -5.24 2.09
C PHE A 73 -13.55 -6.36 1.45
N GLY A 74 -14.18 -6.14 0.28
CA GLY A 74 -15.08 -7.11 -0.36
C GLY A 74 -14.41 -8.42 -0.76
N LEU A 75 -13.10 -8.39 -1.03
CA LEU A 75 -12.27 -9.57 -1.32
C LEU A 75 -11.35 -9.97 -0.16
N SER A 76 -11.54 -9.36 1.01
CA SER A 76 -10.70 -9.61 2.17
C SER A 76 -10.97 -10.97 2.80
N TYR A 77 -9.94 -11.52 3.46
CA TYR A 77 -10.03 -12.77 4.19
C TYR A 77 -8.96 -12.84 5.29
N ILE A 78 -9.15 -13.74 6.24
CA ILE A 78 -8.17 -14.00 7.30
C ILE A 78 -7.20 -15.10 6.83
N SER A 79 -5.91 -14.82 6.85
CA SER A 79 -4.86 -15.79 6.58
C SER A 79 -3.56 -15.46 7.30
N ALA A 80 -3.06 -16.45 8.05
CA ALA A 80 -1.74 -16.40 8.67
C ALA A 80 -0.59 -16.71 7.69
N LEU A 81 -0.90 -17.14 6.46
CA LEU A 81 0.10 -17.53 5.47
C LEU A 81 0.90 -16.31 5.00
N THR A 82 2.22 -16.43 5.03
CA THR A 82 3.12 -15.40 4.50
C THR A 82 3.00 -15.25 2.98
N GLU A 83 2.58 -16.31 2.29
CA GLU A 83 2.24 -16.33 0.86
C GLU A 83 1.17 -15.30 0.52
N ASP A 84 0.05 -15.31 1.22
CA ASP A 84 -1.06 -14.38 0.96
C ASP A 84 -0.65 -12.93 1.21
N LYS A 85 0.08 -12.67 2.31
CA LYS A 85 0.63 -11.34 2.64
C LYS A 85 1.61 -10.84 1.58
N GLY A 86 2.44 -11.74 1.05
CA GLY A 86 3.38 -11.43 -0.03
C GLY A 86 2.67 -11.13 -1.34
N VAL A 87 1.56 -11.83 -1.64
CA VAL A 87 0.71 -11.55 -2.81
C VAL A 87 0.01 -10.20 -2.65
N ASP A 88 -0.53 -9.88 -1.47
CA ASP A 88 -1.23 -8.60 -1.22
C ASP A 88 -0.27 -7.41 -1.40
N LEU A 89 0.96 -7.49 -0.86
CA LEU A 89 2.01 -6.49 -1.12
C LEU A 89 2.39 -6.39 -2.60
N TYR A 90 2.40 -7.51 -3.32
CA TYR A 90 2.71 -7.54 -4.75
C TYR A 90 1.61 -6.89 -5.60
N VAL A 91 0.34 -7.10 -5.24
CA VAL A 91 -0.79 -6.41 -5.89
C VAL A 91 -0.64 -4.90 -5.73
N LEU A 92 -0.31 -4.44 -4.52
CA LEU A 92 -0.06 -3.03 -4.27
C LEU A 92 1.13 -2.47 -5.05
N GLU A 93 2.24 -3.22 -5.12
CA GLU A 93 3.41 -2.85 -5.93
C GLU A 93 3.01 -2.61 -7.38
N LYS A 94 2.26 -3.54 -7.97
CA LYS A 94 1.80 -3.45 -9.34
C LYS A 94 0.85 -2.28 -9.54
N ALA A 95 -0.06 -2.04 -8.59
CA ALA A 95 -0.95 -0.89 -8.63
C ALA A 95 -0.16 0.43 -8.66
N PHE A 96 0.78 0.62 -7.74
CA PHE A 96 1.64 1.82 -7.65
C PHE A 96 2.41 2.09 -8.95
N LEU A 97 3.12 1.08 -9.46
CA LEU A 97 3.92 1.20 -10.68
C LEU A 97 3.07 1.45 -11.93
N SER A 98 1.81 1.00 -11.94
CA SER A 98 0.90 1.19 -13.08
C SER A 98 0.29 2.58 -13.14
N THR A 99 -0.07 3.16 -11.98
CA THR A 99 -0.78 4.44 -11.92
C THR A 99 0.17 5.64 -11.80
N HIS A 100 1.41 5.44 -11.32
CA HIS A 100 2.34 6.52 -11.03
C HIS A 100 3.77 6.18 -11.50
N PRO A 101 4.19 6.63 -12.71
CA PRO A 101 5.57 6.44 -13.19
C PRO A 101 6.60 7.11 -12.26
N ASN A 102 7.79 6.51 -12.13
CA ASN A 102 8.88 7.01 -11.27
C ASN A 102 8.60 6.98 -9.76
N THR A 103 7.75 6.07 -9.28
CA THR A 103 7.40 5.93 -7.84
C THR A 103 8.08 4.74 -7.15
N GLU A 104 9.09 4.14 -7.77
CA GLU A 104 9.86 3.00 -7.22
C GLU A 104 10.43 3.34 -5.84
N ALA A 105 11.01 4.54 -5.69
CA ALA A 105 11.56 5.02 -4.43
C ALA A 105 10.50 5.17 -3.32
N LEU A 106 9.25 5.47 -3.67
CA LEU A 106 8.14 5.55 -2.72
C LEU A 106 7.73 4.16 -2.26
N PHE A 107 7.65 3.20 -3.18
CA PHE A 107 7.34 1.83 -2.82
C PHE A 107 8.43 1.21 -1.94
N GLU A 108 9.70 1.50 -2.21
CA GLU A 108 10.80 1.12 -1.30
C GLU A 108 10.64 1.71 0.09
N ARG A 109 10.23 2.98 0.21
CA ARG A 109 9.99 3.63 1.49
C ARG A 109 8.82 3.00 2.25
N LEU A 110 7.76 2.65 1.53
CA LEU A 110 6.62 1.88 2.06
C LEU A 110 7.09 0.53 2.61
N LEU A 111 7.85 -0.25 1.83
CA LEU A 111 8.37 -1.54 2.27
C LEU A 111 9.28 -1.42 3.49
N LYS A 112 10.16 -0.40 3.54
CA LYS A 112 10.99 -0.13 4.72
C LYS A 112 10.14 0.12 5.95
N SER A 113 9.09 0.92 5.82
CA SER A 113 8.17 1.19 6.92
C SER A 113 7.34 -0.03 7.32
N TYR A 114 6.95 -0.88 6.36
CA TYR A 114 6.29 -2.15 6.63
C TYR A 114 7.20 -3.08 7.44
N VAL A 115 8.46 -3.22 7.03
CA VAL A 115 9.46 -4.06 7.71
C VAL A 115 9.71 -3.59 9.13
N ALA A 116 9.83 -2.29 9.35
CA ALA A 116 10.04 -1.70 10.66
C ALA A 116 8.83 -1.87 11.61
N ALA A 117 7.61 -1.95 11.07
CA ALA A 117 6.39 -2.01 11.86
C ALA A 117 5.86 -3.43 12.11
N SER A 118 6.09 -4.37 11.18
CA SER A 118 5.58 -5.75 11.30
C SER A 118 6.55 -6.65 12.07
N LYS A 119 6.00 -7.43 13.00
CA LYS A 119 6.75 -8.43 13.78
C LYS A 119 7.15 -9.65 12.95
N LYS A 120 6.46 -9.91 11.83
CA LYS A 120 6.62 -11.09 10.96
C LYS A 120 7.20 -10.73 9.59
N SER A 121 7.81 -9.55 9.46
CA SER A 121 8.17 -8.95 8.17
C SER A 121 9.16 -9.77 7.34
N SER A 122 10.17 -10.39 7.97
CA SER A 122 11.25 -11.09 7.25
C SER A 122 10.74 -12.19 6.31
N GLU A 123 9.82 -13.04 6.78
CA GLU A 123 9.27 -14.11 5.97
C GLU A 123 8.34 -13.59 4.87
N VAL A 124 7.56 -12.53 5.17
CA VAL A 124 6.68 -11.90 4.19
C VAL A 124 7.49 -11.23 3.06
N ILE A 125 8.60 -10.58 3.35
CA ILE A 125 9.46 -9.96 2.33
C ILE A 125 10.12 -11.03 1.45
N LYS A 126 10.67 -12.09 2.06
CA LYS A 126 11.20 -13.23 1.29
C LYS A 126 10.14 -13.76 0.32
N LYS A 127 8.91 -13.85 0.80
CA LYS A 127 7.80 -14.36 0.01
C LYS A 127 7.36 -13.40 -1.09
N LEU A 128 7.34 -12.10 -0.85
CA LEU A 128 7.14 -11.07 -1.87
C LEU A 128 8.16 -11.23 -3.01
N ASP A 129 9.43 -11.49 -2.70
CA ASP A 129 10.47 -11.70 -3.72
C ASP A 129 10.23 -12.96 -4.58
N GLU A 130 9.75 -14.05 -3.96
CA GLU A 130 9.32 -15.26 -4.67
C GLU A 130 8.12 -14.97 -5.60
N VAL A 131 7.14 -14.20 -5.13
CA VAL A 131 5.98 -13.76 -5.91
C VAL A 131 6.43 -12.91 -7.11
N ARG A 132 7.32 -11.93 -6.90
CA ARG A 132 7.91 -11.10 -7.97
C ARG A 132 8.59 -11.92 -9.05
N LEU A 133 9.34 -12.97 -8.67
CA LEU A 133 9.98 -13.88 -9.62
C LEU A 133 8.97 -14.64 -10.47
N ARG A 134 7.89 -15.14 -9.87
CA ARG A 134 6.82 -15.85 -10.60
C ARG A 134 6.01 -14.91 -11.50
N GLY A 135 5.71 -13.69 -11.03
CA GLY A 135 5.01 -12.68 -11.82
C GLY A 135 5.77 -12.29 -13.09
N ARG A 136 7.11 -12.12 -13.00
CA ARG A 136 7.98 -11.85 -14.15
C ARG A 136 7.94 -12.95 -15.21
N LYS A 137 7.91 -14.23 -14.80
CA LYS A 137 7.79 -15.36 -15.74
C LYS A 137 6.49 -15.34 -16.52
N ARG A 138 5.37 -14.98 -15.89
CA ARG A 138 4.06 -14.89 -16.56
C ARG A 138 4.01 -13.74 -17.56
N SER A 139 4.69 -12.62 -17.27
CA SER A 139 4.76 -11.46 -18.19
C SER A 139 5.62 -11.69 -19.43
N MET A 140 6.55 -12.64 -19.44
CA MET A 140 7.38 -12.97 -20.61
C MET A 140 6.71 -13.99 -21.57
N LEU A 141 5.57 -14.55 -21.16
CA LEU A 141 4.82 -15.55 -21.93
C LEU A 141 3.52 -14.98 -22.53
N GLY A 142 3.30 -13.66 -22.42
CA GLY A 142 2.15 -12.94 -22.95
C GLY A 142 2.54 -11.99 -24.07
#